data_AF-A0A840HX99-F1
#
_entry.id   AF-A0A840HX99-F1
#
_cell.length_a   1.000
_cell.length_b   1.000
_cell.length_c   1.000
_cell.angle_alpha   90.00
_cell.angle_beta   90.00
_cell.angle_gamma   90.00
#
_symmetry.space_group_name_H-M   'P 1'
#
loop_
_entity.id
_entity.type
_entity.pdbx_description
1 polymer ?
#
loop_
_entity_poly.entity_id
_entity_poly.type
_entity_poly.pdbx_seq_one_letter_code
_entity_poly.pdbx_strand_id
1 'polypeptide(L)'
;MVGDPYAYPGTETFRNRLGITDENSLTEAERRLTLARSAEAGRLTFPATADGYRALHKHLFQDLYEWAGQDRTVNIAKGGSSFAAVPYVARELDKLFTDMSATNDFRGLPRDEFFDRLGNHINEINAIHPFREGNGRTMRQHAAQIARDAGHPIRIAAIDKDRWMEASRHGFLTGDHRGMAAVLSAAAIKRDLAPEPRIGPAGIALLPNRAPPEGQRYRVTLTKAREELERYLPAARQQAVERLRGLIKEDASSAAIANARTELAYVRHAKGPVYQSHLLTYLGVRQVDAVISAQQTPLERVREIGAALGIQINVQQQAHIQRAVRALQKPVLPPGHSPGQERLAAAFLKNTPEMNHADPRLAPAQAIVDAAMQTARDRGESARMVGTIGDSTRQLVADRIKSGDTLDPKIGGVAPATAPRDKDRRR
;
A
#
# COMPACT_ATOMS: atom_id res chain seq x y z
N MET A 1 27.63 28.34 41.55
CA MET A 1 26.89 27.47 40.60
C MET A 1 27.83 26.37 40.18
N VAL A 2 27.43 25.11 40.36
CA VAL A 2 28.19 23.99 39.78
C VAL A 2 28.01 24.11 38.26
N GLY A 3 29.12 24.28 37.53
CA GLY A 3 29.09 24.39 36.08
C GLY A 3 28.56 23.11 35.42
N ASP A 4 28.16 23.20 34.16
CA ASP A 4 27.73 22.03 33.38
C ASP A 4 28.87 20.99 33.35
N PRO A 5 28.68 19.76 33.87
CA PRO A 5 29.72 18.74 33.89
C PRO A 5 30.13 18.32 32.47
N TYR A 6 29.36 18.63 31.43
CA TYR A 6 29.73 18.33 30.04
C TYR A 6 30.68 19.38 29.45
N ALA A 7 30.82 20.56 30.03
CA ALA A 7 31.66 21.65 29.53
C ALA A 7 33.04 21.69 30.19
N TYR A 8 34.01 22.33 29.55
CA TYR A 8 35.27 22.66 30.22
C TYR A 8 35.01 23.67 31.35
N PRO A 9 35.68 23.54 32.50
CA PRO A 9 35.50 24.46 33.62
C PRO A 9 35.63 25.93 33.21
N GLY A 10 34.64 26.75 33.55
CA GLY A 10 34.63 28.18 33.23
C GLY A 10 34.27 28.53 31.79
N THR A 11 33.83 27.56 30.99
CA THR A 11 33.42 27.77 29.58
C THR A 11 32.06 27.12 29.31
N GLU A 12 31.47 27.45 28.16
CA GLU A 12 30.29 26.74 27.63
C GLU A 12 30.67 25.66 26.59
N THR A 13 31.96 25.53 26.25
CA THR A 13 32.45 24.56 25.26
C THR A 13 32.44 23.15 25.83
N PHE A 14 31.78 22.22 25.15
CA PHE A 14 31.73 20.83 25.58
C PHE A 14 33.09 20.12 25.51
N ARG A 15 33.38 19.33 26.56
CA ARG A 15 34.53 18.42 26.60
C ARG A 15 34.41 17.44 25.45
N ASN A 16 35.46 17.38 24.65
CA ASN A 16 35.51 16.59 23.42
C ASN A 16 36.85 15.87 23.28
N ARG A 17 36.85 14.78 22.52
CA ARG A 17 38.01 13.90 22.28
C ARG A 17 39.15 14.59 21.54
N LEU A 18 38.90 15.74 20.92
CA LEU A 18 39.89 16.51 20.16
C LEU A 18 40.58 17.58 21.02
N GLY A 19 40.16 17.78 22.26
CA GLY A 19 40.72 18.80 23.15
C GLY A 19 40.42 20.24 22.71
N ILE A 20 39.41 20.46 21.86
CA ILE A 20 39.10 21.78 21.31
C ILE A 20 38.32 22.60 22.35
N THR A 21 38.83 23.75 22.75
CA THR A 21 38.19 24.66 23.73
C THR A 21 37.53 25.88 23.08
N ASP A 22 37.89 26.21 21.84
CA ASP A 22 37.25 27.26 21.04
C ASP A 22 35.92 26.75 20.45
N GLU A 23 34.83 27.47 20.70
CA GLU A 23 33.48 27.07 20.33
C GLU A 23 33.27 26.99 18.81
N ASN A 24 33.83 27.94 18.06
CA ASN A 24 33.70 27.96 16.60
C ASN A 24 34.42 26.77 15.96
N SER A 25 35.64 26.48 16.45
CA SER A 25 36.43 25.33 16.02
C SER A 25 35.74 24.01 16.36
N LEU A 26 35.11 23.92 17.55
CA LEU A 26 34.35 22.73 17.95
C LEU A 26 33.13 22.53 17.04
N THR A 27 32.40 23.60 16.75
CA THR A 27 31.21 23.58 15.88
C THR A 27 31.53 23.07 14.47
N GLU A 28 32.61 23.55 13.87
CA GLU A 28 33.02 23.09 12.53
C GLU A 28 33.54 21.64 12.55
N ALA A 29 34.30 21.25 13.58
CA ALA A 29 34.74 19.86 13.75
C ALA A 29 33.55 18.91 13.91
N GLU A 30 32.59 19.27 14.77
CA GLU A 30 31.36 18.51 14.98
C GLU A 30 30.57 18.36 13.68
N ARG A 31 30.37 19.45 12.94
CA ARG A 31 29.64 19.43 11.67
C ARG A 31 30.29 18.48 10.67
N ARG A 32 31.62 18.51 10.52
CA ARG A 32 32.34 17.63 9.58
C ARG A 32 32.25 16.17 9.97
N LEU A 33 32.51 15.84 11.24
CA LEU A 33 32.47 14.46 11.73
C LEU A 33 31.05 13.88 11.64
N THR A 34 30.06 14.65 12.11
CA THR A 34 28.66 14.20 12.08
C THR A 34 28.10 14.10 10.66
N LEU A 35 28.59 14.87 9.70
CA LEU A 35 28.23 14.75 8.28
C LEU A 35 28.75 13.42 7.68
N ALA A 36 29.99 13.05 7.97
CA ALA A 36 30.56 11.77 7.53
C ALA A 36 29.78 10.58 8.12
N ARG A 37 29.55 10.59 9.45
CA ARG A 37 28.76 9.56 10.13
C ARG A 37 27.31 9.52 9.68
N SER A 38 26.70 10.68 9.37
CA SER A 38 25.36 10.75 8.81
C SER A 38 25.25 10.04 7.45
N ALA A 39 26.29 10.12 6.62
CA ALA A 39 26.33 9.42 5.33
C ALA A 39 26.50 7.90 5.50
N GLU A 40 27.22 7.46 6.53
CA GLU A 40 27.33 6.05 6.92
C GLU A 40 26.01 5.51 7.48
N ALA A 41 25.39 6.23 8.42
CA ALA A 41 24.13 5.87 9.07
C ALA A 41 23.00 5.57 8.06
N GLY A 42 22.98 6.26 6.92
CA GLY A 42 22.01 6.01 5.85
C GLY A 42 22.09 4.60 5.23
N ARG A 43 23.21 3.87 5.42
CA ARG A 43 23.44 2.49 4.96
C ARG A 43 23.40 1.46 6.08
N LEU A 44 23.26 1.90 7.33
CA LEU A 44 23.19 1.03 8.50
C LEU A 44 21.73 0.88 8.93
N THR A 45 21.48 -0.19 9.68
CA THR A 45 20.19 -0.42 10.34
C THR A 45 20.42 -0.43 11.84
N PHE A 46 19.79 0.50 12.54
CA PHE A 46 19.73 0.53 13.99
C PHE A 46 18.41 -0.11 14.44
N PRO A 47 18.39 -0.96 15.48
CA PRO A 47 17.13 -1.48 16.01
C PRO A 47 16.16 -0.35 16.36
N ALA A 48 14.87 -0.54 16.12
CA ALA A 48 13.83 0.43 16.44
C ALA A 48 13.47 0.37 17.95
N THR A 49 14.48 0.49 18.80
CA THR A 49 14.41 0.41 20.26
C THR A 49 15.15 1.59 20.88
N ALA A 50 14.95 1.85 22.18
CA ALA A 50 15.68 2.90 22.90
C ALA A 50 17.21 2.69 22.82
N ASP A 51 17.69 1.45 22.94
CA ASP A 51 19.11 1.12 22.77
C ASP A 51 19.61 1.31 21.34
N GLY A 52 18.78 1.01 20.34
CA GLY A 52 19.11 1.31 18.95
C GLY A 52 19.18 2.81 18.69
N TYR A 53 18.32 3.62 19.33
CA TYR A 53 18.37 5.08 19.26
C TYR A 53 19.62 5.66 19.94
N ARG A 54 20.02 5.11 21.10
CA ARG A 54 21.31 5.40 21.76
C ARG A 54 22.49 4.99 20.88
N ALA A 55 22.42 3.83 20.22
CA ALA A 55 23.44 3.37 19.29
C ALA A 55 23.55 4.27 18.05
N LEU A 56 22.43 4.79 17.52
CA LEU A 56 22.43 5.77 16.46
C LEU A 56 23.11 7.07 16.91
N HIS A 57 22.77 7.59 18.09
CA HIS A 57 23.46 8.76 18.63
C HIS A 57 24.96 8.48 18.83
N LYS A 58 25.32 7.33 19.39
CA LYS A 58 26.72 6.92 19.52
C LYS A 58 27.42 6.95 18.17
N HIS A 59 26.86 6.33 17.14
CA HIS A 59 27.44 6.31 15.81
C HIS A 59 27.68 7.72 15.24
N LEU A 60 26.75 8.65 15.44
CA LEU A 60 26.86 10.02 14.94
C LEU A 60 27.93 10.85 15.65
N PHE A 61 28.17 10.61 16.94
CA PHE A 61 28.98 11.50 17.80
C PHE A 61 30.21 10.83 18.44
N GLN A 62 30.44 9.53 18.21
CA GLN A 62 31.50 8.74 18.87
C GLN A 62 32.92 9.30 18.69
N ASP A 63 33.17 9.97 17.57
CA ASP A 63 34.49 10.54 17.28
C ASP A 63 34.76 11.85 18.03
N LEU A 64 33.71 12.48 18.58
CA LEU A 64 33.80 13.79 19.24
C LEU A 64 33.53 13.73 20.73
N TYR A 65 32.50 13.01 21.17
CA TYR A 65 32.06 13.02 22.57
C TYR A 65 32.23 11.65 23.22
N GLU A 66 32.82 11.63 24.43
CA GLU A 66 32.94 10.39 25.22
C GLU A 66 31.58 9.84 25.67
N TRP A 67 30.63 10.75 25.91
CA TRP A 67 29.26 10.45 26.31
C TRP A 67 28.34 10.12 25.12
N ALA A 68 28.88 9.95 23.91
CA ALA A 68 28.07 9.64 22.74
C ALA A 68 27.25 8.34 22.95
N GLY A 69 25.92 8.48 22.94
CA GLY A 69 24.96 7.38 23.14
C GLY A 69 24.55 7.18 24.60
N GLN A 70 25.02 8.04 25.51
CA GLN A 70 24.60 8.05 26.91
C GLN A 70 23.51 9.09 27.13
N ASP A 71 22.51 8.72 27.92
CA ASP A 71 21.47 9.63 28.36
C ASP A 71 22.10 10.75 29.22
N ARG A 72 21.53 11.96 29.13
CA ARG A 72 22.05 13.12 29.88
C ARG A 72 21.84 12.97 31.38
N THR A 73 22.77 13.52 32.15
CA THR A 73 22.74 13.52 33.62
C THR A 73 22.30 14.86 34.22
N VAL A 74 22.02 15.86 33.39
CA VAL A 74 21.57 17.19 33.81
C VAL A 74 20.24 17.57 33.15
N ASN A 75 19.44 18.37 33.85
CA ASN A 75 18.23 18.96 33.27
C ASN A 75 18.61 20.07 32.28
N ILE A 76 17.90 20.13 31.17
CA ILE A 76 18.12 21.10 30.10
C ILE A 76 16.79 21.73 29.69
N ALA A 77 16.87 22.95 29.20
CA ALA A 77 15.74 23.72 28.71
C ALA A 77 16.14 24.45 27.43
N LYS A 78 15.16 24.79 26.60
CA LYS A 78 15.35 25.60 25.39
C LYS A 78 14.19 26.58 25.26
N GLY A 79 14.51 27.86 25.07
CA GLY A 79 13.50 28.91 24.91
C GLY A 79 12.59 29.09 26.14
N GLY A 80 13.09 28.82 27.35
CA GLY A 80 12.31 28.89 28.59
C GLY A 80 11.51 27.63 28.93
N SER A 81 11.55 26.60 28.09
CA SER A 81 10.83 25.34 28.31
C SER A 81 11.77 24.20 28.67
N SER A 82 11.51 23.54 29.80
CA SER A 82 12.29 22.40 30.29
C SER A 82 11.86 21.10 29.61
N PHE A 83 12.83 20.33 29.11
CA PHE A 83 12.59 18.96 28.63
C PHE A 83 12.32 18.01 29.81
N ALA A 84 12.10 16.72 29.54
CA ALA A 84 11.85 15.72 30.58
C ALA A 84 12.89 15.78 31.72
N ALA A 85 12.48 15.60 32.97
CA ALA A 85 13.46 15.54 34.06
C ALA A 85 14.34 14.29 33.92
N VAL A 86 15.64 14.40 34.24
CA VAL A 86 16.63 13.29 34.10
C VAL A 86 16.13 11.93 34.62
N PRO A 87 15.48 11.82 35.79
CA PRO A 87 15.01 10.52 36.31
C PRO A 87 13.99 9.80 35.41
N TYR A 88 13.34 10.52 34.48
CA TYR A 88 12.31 9.97 33.60
C TYR A 88 12.81 9.68 32.18
N VAL A 89 14.00 10.16 31.79
CA VAL A 89 14.50 10.08 30.41
C VAL A 89 14.52 8.63 29.90
N ALA A 90 15.16 7.72 30.63
CA ALA A 90 15.27 6.32 30.22
C ALA A 90 13.89 5.65 30.12
N ARG A 91 13.04 5.83 31.14
CA ARG A 91 11.69 5.25 31.20
C ARG A 91 10.80 5.72 30.05
N GLU A 92 10.75 7.04 29.80
CA GLU A 92 9.89 7.58 28.74
C GLU A 92 10.39 7.19 27.35
N LEU A 93 11.72 7.09 27.15
CA LEU A 93 12.29 6.61 25.90
C LEU A 93 11.92 5.14 25.65
N ASP A 94 12.09 4.28 26.66
CA ASP A 94 11.74 2.85 26.56
C ASP A 94 10.24 2.65 26.30
N LYS A 95 9.40 3.42 26.99
CA LYS A 95 7.94 3.42 26.78
C LYS A 95 7.59 3.82 25.34
N LEU A 96 8.14 4.92 24.84
CA LEU A 96 7.86 5.42 23.49
C LEU A 96 8.20 4.38 22.41
N PHE A 97 9.33 3.70 22.54
CA PHE A 97 9.72 2.64 21.60
C PHE A 97 8.86 1.37 21.75
N THR A 98 8.40 1.06 22.96
CA THR A 98 7.45 -0.04 23.21
C THR A 98 6.11 0.23 22.51
N ASP A 99 5.59 1.46 22.65
CA ASP A 99 4.33 1.87 22.02
C ASP A 99 4.43 1.82 20.48
N MET A 100 5.56 2.24 19.91
CA MET A 100 5.82 2.14 18.47
C MET A 100 5.85 0.68 17.99
N SER A 101 6.56 -0.20 18.72
CA SER A 101 6.65 -1.64 18.39
C SER A 101 5.28 -2.33 18.39
N ALA A 102 4.40 -1.96 19.33
CA ALA A 102 3.02 -2.46 19.38
C ALA A 102 2.20 -2.11 18.12
N THR A 103 2.65 -1.12 17.34
CA THR A 103 2.04 -0.71 16.06
C THR A 103 2.85 -1.17 14.83
N ASN A 104 3.61 -2.26 14.97
CA ASN A 104 4.44 -2.85 13.90
C ASN A 104 5.47 -1.85 13.32
N ASP A 105 6.03 -0.99 14.18
CA ASP A 105 6.93 0.12 13.81
C ASP A 105 6.38 0.99 12.67
N PHE A 106 5.07 1.21 12.66
CA PHE A 106 4.34 1.97 11.64
C PHE A 106 4.38 1.37 10.22
N ARG A 107 4.83 0.12 10.05
CA ARG A 107 4.87 -0.54 8.73
C ARG A 107 3.46 -0.93 8.26
N GLY A 108 3.22 -0.74 6.97
CA GLY A 108 1.95 -1.08 6.31
C GLY A 108 0.87 0.00 6.43
N LEU A 109 1.16 1.13 7.08
CA LEU A 109 0.23 2.26 7.16
C LEU A 109 0.14 3.03 5.83
N PRO A 110 -1.05 3.54 5.47
CA PRO A 110 -1.20 4.51 4.39
C PRO A 110 -0.34 5.74 4.64
N ARG A 111 0.10 6.41 3.57
CA ARG A 111 1.06 7.52 3.62
C ARG A 111 0.69 8.59 4.66
N ASP A 112 -0.56 9.05 4.64
CA ASP A 112 -0.99 10.16 5.51
C ASP A 112 -1.02 9.72 6.98
N GLU A 113 -1.47 8.50 7.26
CA GLU A 113 -1.45 7.93 8.61
C GLU A 113 -0.01 7.68 9.09
N PHE A 114 0.86 7.19 8.21
CA PHE A 114 2.27 6.99 8.52
C PHE A 114 2.96 8.29 8.97
N PHE A 115 2.79 9.38 8.20
CA PHE A 115 3.42 10.66 8.55
C PHE A 115 2.81 11.30 9.79
N ASP A 116 1.52 11.08 10.05
CA ASP A 116 0.88 11.51 11.30
C ASP A 116 1.53 10.81 12.51
N ARG A 117 1.61 9.46 12.47
CA ARG A 117 2.24 8.65 13.54
C ARG A 117 3.71 8.98 13.74
N LEU A 118 4.46 9.12 12.65
CA LEU A 118 5.88 9.49 12.71
C LEU A 118 6.06 10.91 13.27
N GLY A 119 5.19 11.86 12.89
CA GLY A 119 5.21 13.22 13.43
C GLY A 119 5.02 13.24 14.94
N ASN A 120 4.05 12.48 15.45
CA ASN A 120 3.83 12.31 16.88
C ASN A 120 5.06 11.69 17.57
N HIS A 121 5.57 10.59 17.03
CA HIS A 121 6.75 9.90 17.58
C HIS A 121 7.97 10.83 17.71
N ILE A 122 8.24 11.65 16.68
CA ILE A 122 9.36 12.60 16.70
C ILE A 122 9.13 13.73 17.70
N ASN A 123 7.89 14.19 17.88
CA ASN A 123 7.57 15.18 18.92
C ASN A 123 7.78 14.64 20.33
N GLU A 124 7.37 13.40 20.60
CA GLU A 124 7.59 12.75 21.89
C GLU A 124 9.10 12.57 22.17
N ILE A 125 9.89 12.13 21.18
CA ILE A 125 11.36 12.11 21.31
C ILE A 125 11.91 13.51 21.61
N ASN A 126 11.40 14.55 20.94
CA ASN A 126 11.85 15.92 21.16
C ASN A 126 11.55 16.40 22.59
N ALA A 127 10.44 15.98 23.19
CA ALA A 127 10.07 16.29 24.57
C ALA A 127 10.93 15.54 25.60
N ILE A 128 11.26 14.26 25.33
CA ILE A 128 12.18 13.46 26.16
C ILE A 128 13.59 14.08 26.15
N HIS A 129 14.07 14.43 24.95
CA HIS A 129 15.37 15.06 24.70
C HIS A 129 16.53 14.33 25.42
N PRO A 130 16.79 13.05 25.08
CA PRO A 130 17.54 12.14 25.95
C PRO A 130 19.03 12.46 26.07
N PHE A 131 19.63 13.15 25.09
CA PHE A 131 21.07 13.41 25.07
C PHE A 131 21.41 14.84 25.50
N ARG A 132 22.67 15.09 25.89
CA ARG A 132 23.12 16.43 26.25
C ARG A 132 23.13 17.39 25.05
N GLU A 133 23.61 16.92 23.91
CA GLU A 133 23.63 17.62 22.62
C GLU A 133 23.49 16.56 21.52
N GLY A 134 23.06 16.95 20.32
CA GLY A 134 22.94 16.05 19.16
C GLY A 134 21.52 15.56 18.87
N ASN A 135 20.56 15.81 19.77
CA ASN A 135 19.18 15.31 19.67
C ASN A 135 18.52 15.57 18.31
N GLY A 136 18.58 16.81 17.80
CA GLY A 136 17.96 17.15 16.51
C GLY A 136 18.57 16.45 15.30
N ARG A 137 19.84 16.03 15.37
CA ARG A 137 20.51 15.26 14.30
C ARG A 137 20.13 13.79 14.38
N THR A 138 20.12 13.23 15.59
CA THR A 138 19.66 11.86 15.84
C THR A 138 18.20 11.68 15.45
N MET A 139 17.31 12.62 15.81
CA MET A 139 15.89 12.57 15.43
C MET A 139 15.67 12.51 13.92
N ARG A 140 16.39 13.34 13.13
CA ARG A 140 16.26 13.34 11.67
C ARG A 140 16.76 12.05 11.04
N GLN A 141 17.84 11.47 11.57
CA GLN A 141 18.36 10.18 11.11
C GLN A 141 17.41 9.03 11.46
N HIS A 142 16.86 9.04 12.68
CA HIS A 142 15.85 8.08 13.13
C HIS A 142 14.59 8.15 12.27
N ALA A 143 14.03 9.36 12.08
CA ALA A 143 12.89 9.58 11.20
C ALA A 143 13.15 9.04 9.79
N ALA A 144 14.35 9.28 9.25
CA ALA A 144 14.71 8.79 7.93
C ALA A 144 14.81 7.26 7.86
N GLN A 145 15.28 6.59 8.91
CA GLN A 145 15.32 5.13 8.94
C GLN A 145 13.91 4.53 9.04
N ILE A 146 13.10 4.97 10.00
CA ILE A 146 11.72 4.48 10.16
C ILE A 146 10.92 4.69 8.88
N ALA A 147 11.07 5.86 8.23
CA ALA A 147 10.43 6.16 6.96
C ALA A 147 10.91 5.27 5.81
N ARG A 148 12.21 4.95 5.73
CA ARG A 148 12.73 3.96 4.76
C ARG A 148 12.13 2.57 5.01
N ASP A 149 12.15 2.11 6.26
CA ASP A 149 11.71 0.77 6.64
C ASP A 149 10.20 0.57 6.48
N ALA A 150 9.41 1.64 6.60
CA ALA A 150 7.97 1.65 6.36
C ALA A 150 7.57 1.89 4.90
N GLY A 151 8.54 2.13 4.00
CA GLY A 151 8.29 2.32 2.56
C GLY A 151 7.90 3.76 2.14
N HIS A 152 8.13 4.75 3.00
CA HIS A 152 7.84 6.18 2.76
C HIS A 152 9.13 7.04 2.89
N PRO A 153 10.22 6.72 2.19
CA PRO A 153 11.54 7.30 2.43
C PRO A 153 11.54 8.83 2.38
N ILE A 154 12.14 9.48 3.38
CA ILE A 154 12.35 10.94 3.39
C ILE A 154 13.80 11.30 3.05
N ARG A 155 14.00 12.48 2.46
CA ARG A 155 15.32 13.07 2.24
C ARG A 155 15.61 14.06 3.35
N ILE A 156 16.56 13.75 4.24
CA ILE A 156 16.95 14.66 5.35
C ILE A 156 17.32 16.06 4.85
N ALA A 157 18.05 16.15 3.73
CA ALA A 157 18.43 17.43 3.14
C ALA A 157 17.24 18.25 2.60
N ALA A 158 16.06 17.65 2.43
CA ALA A 158 14.83 18.34 2.03
C ALA A 158 13.96 18.75 3.22
N ILE A 159 14.38 18.44 4.46
CA ILE A 159 13.70 18.93 5.66
C ILE A 159 13.99 20.43 5.79
N ASP A 160 12.93 21.23 5.68
CA ASP A 160 12.99 22.67 5.91
C ASP A 160 13.36 22.94 7.38
N LYS A 161 14.47 23.65 7.58
CA LYS A 161 15.03 23.91 8.92
C LYS A 161 14.08 24.75 9.77
N ASP A 162 13.50 25.80 9.21
CA ASP A 162 12.69 26.75 9.98
C ASP A 162 11.35 26.12 10.35
N ARG A 163 10.74 25.38 9.41
CA ARG A 163 9.52 24.62 9.70
C ARG A 163 9.76 23.49 10.68
N TRP A 164 10.90 22.80 10.61
CA TRP A 164 11.26 21.78 11.61
C TRP A 164 11.35 22.40 13.01
N MET A 165 12.05 23.53 13.14
CA MET A 165 12.19 24.23 14.42
C MET A 165 10.85 24.73 14.96
N GLU A 166 10.01 25.29 14.09
CA GLU A 166 8.65 25.71 14.46
C GLU A 166 7.80 24.53 14.90
N ALA A 167 7.79 23.44 14.13
CA ALA A 167 7.04 22.23 14.43
C ALA A 167 7.49 21.60 15.76
N SER A 168 8.80 21.52 16.01
CA SER A 168 9.34 21.03 17.29
C SER A 168 8.90 21.90 18.46
N ARG A 169 8.92 23.24 18.32
CA ARG A 169 8.49 24.18 19.36
C ARG A 169 6.98 24.08 19.60
N HIS A 170 6.19 24.17 18.54
CA HIS A 170 4.73 24.14 18.60
C HIS A 170 4.24 22.83 19.20
N GLY A 171 4.77 21.70 18.72
CA GLY A 171 4.46 20.37 19.24
C GLY A 171 4.83 20.22 20.71
N PHE A 172 6.00 20.69 21.11
CA PHE A 172 6.43 20.65 22.50
C PHE A 172 5.51 21.47 23.43
N LEU A 173 5.07 22.67 23.01
CA LEU A 173 4.27 23.56 23.84
C LEU A 173 2.78 23.19 23.90
N THR A 174 2.26 22.55 22.86
CA THR A 174 0.80 22.35 22.69
C THR A 174 0.38 20.89 22.65
N GLY A 175 1.31 19.97 22.41
CA GLY A 175 1.02 18.58 22.06
C GLY A 175 0.58 18.38 20.60
N ASP A 176 0.47 19.43 19.79
CA ASP A 176 0.03 19.30 18.38
C ASP A 176 1.19 18.91 17.46
N HIS A 177 1.20 17.65 17.02
CA HIS A 177 2.22 17.09 16.14
C HIS A 177 1.99 17.27 14.64
N ARG A 178 0.87 17.87 14.23
CA ARG A 178 0.51 17.98 12.80
C ARG A 178 1.53 18.81 12.01
N GLY A 179 2.14 19.82 12.64
CA GLY A 179 3.24 20.57 12.05
C GLY A 179 4.45 19.69 11.73
N MET A 180 4.82 18.78 12.64
CA MET A 180 5.95 17.86 12.45
C MET A 180 5.64 16.84 11.36
N ALA A 181 4.42 16.29 11.36
CA ALA A 181 3.93 15.39 10.31
C ALA A 181 4.01 16.05 8.91
N ALA A 182 3.59 17.32 8.79
CA ALA A 182 3.64 18.07 7.54
C ALA A 182 5.08 18.28 7.04
N VAL A 183 6.02 18.60 7.94
CA VAL A 183 7.45 18.77 7.60
C VAL A 183 8.05 17.47 7.08
N LEU A 184 7.79 16.36 7.76
CA LEU A 184 8.29 15.04 7.36
C LEU A 184 7.67 14.58 6.03
N SER A 185 6.36 14.75 5.88
CA SER A 185 5.63 14.45 4.65
C SER A 185 6.13 15.27 3.45
N ALA A 186 6.48 16.55 3.65
CA ALA A 186 7.04 17.39 2.60
C ALA A 186 8.46 16.97 2.19
N ALA A 187 9.23 16.39 3.10
CA ALA A 187 10.57 15.84 2.85
C ALA A 187 10.55 14.44 2.22
N ALA A 188 9.37 13.81 2.10
CA ALA A 188 9.20 12.50 1.46
C ALA A 188 9.71 12.51 0.01
N ILE A 189 10.44 11.46 -0.36
CA ILE A 189 10.92 11.29 -1.72
C ILE A 189 9.70 11.01 -2.58
N LYS A 190 9.41 11.91 -3.53
CA LYS A 190 8.30 11.76 -4.50
C LYS A 190 8.39 10.53 -5.41
N ARG A 191 9.32 9.60 -5.17
CA ARG A 191 9.37 8.25 -5.75
C ARG A 191 8.22 7.37 -5.23
N ASP A 192 7.53 7.81 -4.19
CA ASP A 192 6.49 7.07 -3.47
C ASP A 192 5.11 7.04 -4.14
N LEU A 193 4.94 7.63 -5.31
CA LEU A 193 3.84 7.19 -6.16
C LEU A 193 4.32 5.93 -6.87
N ALA A 194 3.88 4.76 -6.36
CA ALA A 194 3.63 3.63 -7.25
C ALA A 194 2.99 4.19 -8.54
N PRO A 195 3.34 3.68 -9.74
CA PRO A 195 2.76 4.23 -10.95
C PRO A 195 1.23 4.19 -10.85
N GLU A 196 0.59 5.32 -10.59
CA GLU A 196 -0.86 5.42 -10.54
C GLU A 196 -1.35 5.86 -11.91
N PRO A 197 -2.23 5.07 -12.54
CA PRO A 197 -2.81 5.48 -13.80
C PRO A 197 -3.71 6.67 -13.54
N ARG A 198 -3.84 7.57 -14.52
CA ARG A 198 -4.90 8.56 -14.48
C ARG A 198 -6.22 7.82 -14.59
N ILE A 199 -7.08 7.90 -13.58
CA ILE A 199 -8.35 7.19 -13.58
C ILE A 199 -9.45 8.06 -14.18
N GLY A 200 -10.09 7.54 -15.22
CA GLY A 200 -11.32 8.08 -15.81
C GLY A 200 -12.59 7.47 -15.19
N PRO A 201 -13.76 7.74 -15.81
CA PRO A 201 -15.04 7.22 -15.34
C PRO A 201 -15.02 5.71 -15.10
N ALA A 202 -15.67 5.23 -14.03
CA ALA A 202 -15.78 3.79 -13.70
C ALA A 202 -14.45 3.04 -13.46
N GLY A 203 -13.39 3.76 -13.08
CA GLY A 203 -12.09 3.14 -12.77
C GLY A 203 -11.28 2.77 -14.02
N ILE A 204 -11.63 3.33 -15.18
CA ILE A 204 -10.91 3.09 -16.44
C ILE A 204 -9.57 3.82 -16.38
N ALA A 205 -8.45 3.13 -16.61
CA ALA A 205 -7.16 3.79 -16.67
C ALA A 205 -7.02 4.56 -17.98
N LEU A 206 -6.45 5.75 -17.93
CA LEU A 206 -6.20 6.64 -19.06
C LEU A 206 -4.72 7.01 -19.10
N LEU A 207 -4.24 7.34 -20.31
CA LEU A 207 -2.92 7.93 -20.51
C LEU A 207 -2.78 9.29 -19.79
N PRO A 208 -1.55 9.74 -19.47
CA PRO A 208 -1.30 11.09 -19.00
C PRO A 208 -1.83 12.13 -20.00
N ASN A 209 -2.08 13.35 -19.52
CA ASN A 209 -2.44 14.46 -20.40
C ASN A 209 -1.28 14.73 -21.37
N ARG A 210 -1.60 14.82 -22.65
CA ARG A 210 -0.62 15.00 -23.74
C ARG A 210 -1.15 15.98 -24.77
N ALA A 211 -0.23 16.57 -25.53
CA ALA A 211 -0.58 17.32 -26.73
C ALA A 211 -1.33 16.41 -27.73
N PRO A 212 -2.17 17.01 -28.60
CA PRO A 212 -2.77 16.28 -29.71
C PRO A 212 -1.68 15.59 -30.54
N PRO A 213 -1.93 14.37 -31.07
CA PRO A 213 -0.94 13.73 -31.92
C PRO A 213 -0.62 14.56 -33.16
N GLU A 214 0.66 14.62 -33.49
CA GLU A 214 1.18 15.16 -34.75
C GLU A 214 1.14 14.04 -35.79
N GLY A 215 0.36 14.23 -36.86
CA GLY A 215 0.26 13.25 -37.95
C GLY A 215 -1.17 13.01 -38.45
N GLN A 216 -1.27 12.36 -39.62
CA GLN A 216 -2.54 12.00 -40.23
C GLN A 216 -3.28 10.97 -39.37
N ARG A 217 -4.55 11.25 -39.06
CA ARG A 217 -5.43 10.32 -38.37
C ARG A 217 -6.08 9.38 -39.38
N TYR A 218 -6.01 8.08 -39.08
CA TYR A 218 -6.68 7.05 -39.86
C TYR A 218 -7.83 6.47 -39.04
N ARG A 219 -8.89 6.11 -39.75
CA ARG A 219 -10.05 5.43 -39.16
C ARG A 219 -9.73 3.95 -39.02
N VAL A 220 -9.71 3.47 -37.78
CA VAL A 220 -9.31 2.12 -37.41
C VAL A 220 -10.49 1.42 -36.75
N THR A 221 -10.85 0.24 -37.22
CA THR A 221 -11.90 -0.56 -36.58
C THR A 221 -11.47 -0.99 -35.18
N LEU A 222 -12.39 -1.13 -34.23
CA LEU A 222 -12.04 -1.58 -32.87
C LEU A 222 -11.42 -2.98 -32.85
N THR A 223 -11.82 -3.86 -33.77
CA THR A 223 -11.17 -5.17 -33.95
C THR A 223 -9.70 -5.01 -34.30
N LYS A 224 -9.39 -4.17 -35.30
CA LYS A 224 -8.01 -3.93 -35.70
C LYS A 224 -7.21 -3.24 -34.60
N ALA A 225 -7.80 -2.26 -33.91
CA ALA A 225 -7.17 -1.61 -32.76
C ALA A 225 -6.82 -2.63 -31.65
N ARG A 226 -7.71 -3.59 -31.39
CA ARG A 226 -7.47 -4.66 -30.41
C ARG A 226 -6.32 -5.59 -30.83
N GLU A 227 -6.31 -6.04 -32.08
CA GLU A 227 -5.23 -6.88 -32.61
C GLU A 227 -3.86 -6.20 -32.48
N GLU A 228 -3.79 -4.91 -32.82
CA GLU A 228 -2.56 -4.11 -32.66
C GLU A 228 -2.18 -3.99 -31.17
N LEU A 229 -3.13 -3.70 -30.28
CA LEU A 229 -2.87 -3.63 -28.85
C LEU A 229 -2.34 -4.97 -28.30
N GLU A 230 -2.99 -6.08 -28.61
CA GLU A 230 -2.57 -7.41 -28.14
C GLU A 230 -1.18 -7.78 -28.67
N ARG A 231 -0.88 -7.43 -29.93
CA ARG A 231 0.44 -7.65 -30.54
C ARG A 231 1.55 -6.83 -29.88
N TYR A 232 1.31 -5.54 -29.61
CA TYR A 232 2.38 -4.61 -29.20
C TYR A 232 2.46 -4.36 -27.69
N LEU A 233 1.41 -4.63 -26.91
CA LEU A 233 1.36 -4.33 -25.47
C LEU A 233 2.44 -5.03 -24.63
N PRO A 234 2.83 -6.30 -24.86
CA PRO A 234 3.91 -6.92 -24.10
C PRO A 234 5.24 -6.18 -24.24
N ALA A 235 5.60 -5.80 -25.48
CA ALA A 235 6.82 -5.03 -25.75
C ALA A 235 6.71 -3.59 -25.24
N ALA A 236 5.54 -2.95 -25.39
CA ALA A 236 5.28 -1.61 -24.87
C ALA A 236 5.46 -1.53 -23.34
N ARG A 237 5.07 -2.58 -22.58
CA ARG A 237 5.30 -2.64 -21.13
C ARG A 237 6.77 -2.61 -20.77
N GLN A 238 7.62 -3.32 -21.52
CA GLN A 238 9.07 -3.29 -21.28
C GLN A 238 9.65 -1.92 -21.64
N GLN A 239 9.29 -1.38 -22.79
CA GLN A 239 9.73 -0.05 -23.23
C GLN A 239 9.31 1.05 -22.26
N ALA A 240 8.11 0.96 -21.65
CA ALA A 240 7.67 1.93 -20.64
C ALA A 240 8.52 1.86 -19.35
N VAL A 241 8.97 0.66 -18.95
CA VAL A 241 9.90 0.49 -17.83
C VAL A 241 11.27 1.08 -18.16
N GLU A 242 11.80 0.77 -19.34
CA GLU A 242 13.10 1.27 -19.79
C GLU A 242 13.10 2.79 -19.92
N ARG A 243 12.04 3.36 -20.51
CA ARG A 243 11.84 4.81 -20.60
C ARG A 243 11.83 5.45 -19.21
N LEU A 244 11.07 4.90 -18.26
CA LEU A 244 11.03 5.44 -16.89
C LEU A 244 12.41 5.35 -16.22
N ARG A 245 13.12 4.22 -16.38
CA ARG A 245 14.48 4.06 -15.84
C ARG A 245 15.46 5.05 -16.47
N GLY A 246 15.40 5.25 -17.79
CA GLY A 246 16.22 6.20 -18.52
C GLY A 246 16.02 7.62 -18.01
N LEU A 247 14.76 8.07 -17.92
CA LEU A 247 14.42 9.41 -17.40
C LEU A 247 14.89 9.62 -15.95
N ILE A 248 14.82 8.59 -15.11
CA ILE A 248 15.34 8.68 -13.73
C ILE A 248 16.87 8.74 -13.72
N LYS A 249 17.54 7.98 -14.60
CA LYS A 249 19.01 7.96 -14.70
C LYS A 249 19.56 9.29 -15.22
N GLU A 250 18.84 9.94 -16.13
CA GLU A 250 19.20 11.21 -16.77
C GLU A 250 18.79 12.44 -15.95
N ASP A 251 18.26 12.24 -14.73
CA ASP A 251 17.71 13.31 -13.86
C ASP A 251 16.73 14.24 -14.58
N ALA A 252 15.86 13.64 -15.41
CA ALA A 252 14.85 14.37 -16.17
C ALA A 252 13.87 15.12 -15.24
N SER A 253 13.16 16.10 -15.81
CA SER A 253 12.22 16.92 -15.03
C SER A 253 11.19 16.08 -14.27
N SER A 254 10.76 16.58 -13.11
CA SER A 254 9.74 15.91 -12.29
C SER A 254 8.45 15.62 -13.06
N ALA A 255 8.06 16.51 -13.98
CA ALA A 255 6.90 16.33 -14.84
C ALA A 255 7.08 15.18 -15.86
N ALA A 256 8.27 15.06 -16.46
CA ALA A 256 8.57 13.97 -17.39
C ALA A 256 8.55 12.60 -16.71
N ILE A 257 9.14 12.50 -15.51
CA ILE A 257 9.13 11.27 -14.70
C ILE A 257 7.71 10.91 -14.28
N ALA A 258 6.90 11.89 -13.85
CA ALA A 258 5.50 11.67 -13.49
C ALA A 258 4.68 11.12 -14.68
N ASN A 259 4.79 11.73 -15.86
CA ASN A 259 4.11 11.26 -17.06
C ASN A 259 4.53 9.85 -17.46
N ALA A 260 5.82 9.53 -17.37
CA ALA A 260 6.32 8.18 -17.66
C ALA A 260 5.80 7.13 -16.66
N ARG A 261 5.61 7.50 -15.38
CA ARG A 261 4.95 6.64 -14.40
C ARG A 261 3.48 6.41 -14.74
N THR A 262 2.72 7.46 -15.01
CA THR A 262 1.29 7.31 -15.39
C THR A 262 1.13 6.46 -16.65
N GLU A 263 2.02 6.60 -17.63
CA GLU A 263 2.05 5.74 -18.82
C GLU A 263 2.34 4.27 -18.48
N LEU A 264 3.38 4.01 -17.66
CA LEU A 264 3.71 2.66 -17.21
C LEU A 264 2.54 2.01 -16.46
N ALA A 265 1.86 2.79 -15.62
CA ALA A 265 0.66 2.37 -14.91
C ALA A 265 -0.46 2.01 -15.88
N TYR A 266 -0.74 2.86 -16.86
CA TYR A 266 -1.78 2.67 -17.87
C TYR A 266 -1.57 1.36 -18.66
N VAL A 267 -0.36 1.10 -19.16
CA VAL A 267 -0.09 -0.11 -19.97
C VAL A 267 -0.12 -1.42 -19.15
N ARG A 268 0.00 -1.32 -17.82
CA ARG A 268 -0.10 -2.46 -16.89
C ARG A 268 -1.50 -2.65 -16.30
N HIS A 269 -2.35 -1.64 -16.39
CA HIS A 269 -3.64 -1.66 -15.71
C HIS A 269 -4.61 -2.68 -16.31
N ALA A 270 -5.35 -3.38 -15.45
CA ALA A 270 -6.36 -4.37 -15.87
C ALA A 270 -7.50 -3.73 -16.69
N LYS A 271 -7.91 -2.51 -16.32
CA LYS A 271 -8.84 -1.66 -17.10
C LYS A 271 -8.12 -0.69 -18.05
N GLY A 272 -6.98 -1.12 -18.60
CA GLY A 272 -6.12 -0.36 -19.50
C GLY A 272 -6.48 -0.54 -20.99
N PRO A 273 -5.51 -0.45 -21.92
CA PRO A 273 -5.77 -0.35 -23.36
C PRO A 273 -6.69 -1.43 -23.95
N VAL A 274 -6.43 -2.70 -23.64
CA VAL A 274 -7.22 -3.82 -24.20
C VAL A 274 -8.66 -3.78 -23.67
N TYR A 275 -8.83 -3.58 -22.36
CA TYR A 275 -10.14 -3.46 -21.72
C TYR A 275 -10.94 -2.29 -22.31
N GLN A 276 -10.31 -1.16 -22.57
CA GLN A 276 -10.95 0.00 -23.22
C GLN A 276 -11.54 -0.37 -24.59
N SER A 277 -10.84 -1.19 -25.39
CA SER A 277 -11.36 -1.66 -26.67
C SER A 277 -12.62 -2.51 -26.52
N HIS A 278 -12.67 -3.39 -25.51
CA HIS A 278 -13.86 -4.22 -25.21
C HIS A 278 -15.02 -3.38 -24.70
N LEU A 279 -14.73 -2.42 -23.81
CA LEU A 279 -15.71 -1.47 -23.30
C LEU A 279 -16.38 -0.68 -24.42
N LEU A 280 -15.58 -0.11 -25.33
CA LEU A 280 -16.11 0.66 -26.45
C LEU A 280 -16.90 -0.20 -27.44
N THR A 281 -16.48 -1.46 -27.65
CA THR A 281 -17.25 -2.42 -28.46
C THR A 281 -18.62 -2.67 -27.83
N TYR A 282 -18.67 -2.89 -26.51
CA TYR A 282 -19.93 -3.07 -25.78
C TYR A 282 -20.83 -1.83 -25.84
N LEU A 283 -20.24 -0.63 -25.85
CA LEU A 283 -20.94 0.64 -25.98
C LEU A 283 -21.37 0.95 -27.44
N GLY A 284 -21.15 0.04 -28.39
CA GLY A 284 -21.58 0.18 -29.78
C GLY A 284 -20.66 1.01 -30.67
N VAL A 285 -19.49 1.43 -30.16
CA VAL A 285 -18.47 2.10 -30.98
C VAL A 285 -17.84 1.06 -31.91
N ARG A 286 -17.71 1.38 -33.19
CA ARG A 286 -17.16 0.44 -34.20
C ARG A 286 -15.72 0.77 -34.60
N GLN A 287 -15.33 2.03 -34.47
CA GLN A 287 -14.06 2.54 -34.98
C GLN A 287 -13.60 3.76 -34.18
N VAL A 288 -12.29 4.01 -34.23
CA VAL A 288 -11.64 5.19 -33.63
C VAL A 288 -10.69 5.82 -34.63
N ASP A 289 -10.45 7.12 -34.49
CA ASP A 289 -9.48 7.82 -35.32
C ASP A 289 -8.14 7.88 -34.56
N ALA A 290 -7.14 7.15 -35.04
CA ALA A 290 -5.82 7.01 -34.41
C ALA A 290 -4.69 7.31 -35.38
N VAL A 291 -3.54 7.78 -34.87
CA VAL A 291 -2.33 7.98 -35.68
C VAL A 291 -1.52 6.69 -35.67
N ILE A 292 -1.51 5.99 -36.79
CA ILE A 292 -0.83 4.69 -36.96
C ILE A 292 0.12 4.80 -38.16
N SER A 293 1.42 4.65 -37.91
CA SER A 293 2.46 4.54 -38.96
C SER A 293 3.37 3.32 -38.74
N ALA A 294 4.02 2.81 -39.79
CA ALA A 294 4.88 1.63 -39.70
C ALA A 294 6.15 1.88 -38.84
N GLN A 295 6.53 3.14 -38.65
CA GLN A 295 7.76 3.55 -37.97
C GLN A 295 7.61 3.66 -36.45
N GLN A 296 6.39 3.55 -35.91
CA GLN A 296 6.16 3.65 -34.47
C GLN A 296 6.78 2.49 -33.71
N THR A 297 7.41 2.80 -32.58
CA THR A 297 7.76 1.81 -31.57
C THR A 297 6.49 1.14 -31.00
N PRO A 298 6.61 -0.08 -30.43
CA PRO A 298 5.51 -0.72 -29.72
C PRO A 298 4.82 0.18 -28.68
N LEU A 299 5.60 0.93 -27.88
CA LEU A 299 5.06 1.86 -26.90
C LEU A 299 4.30 3.02 -27.56
N GLU A 300 4.83 3.61 -28.62
CA GLU A 300 4.13 4.68 -29.37
C GLU A 300 2.84 4.16 -30.00
N ARG A 301 2.85 2.97 -30.60
CA ARG A 301 1.65 2.35 -31.16
C ARG A 301 0.55 2.19 -30.11
N VAL A 302 0.88 1.62 -28.96
CA VAL A 302 -0.09 1.44 -27.85
C VAL A 302 -0.56 2.78 -27.32
N ARG A 303 0.34 3.77 -27.24
CA ARG A 303 0.02 5.13 -26.79
C ARG A 303 -0.96 5.83 -27.73
N GLU A 304 -0.76 5.74 -29.06
CA GLU A 304 -1.64 6.38 -30.04
C GLU A 304 -3.03 5.74 -30.08
N ILE A 305 -3.10 4.40 -30.06
CA ILE A 305 -4.39 3.70 -30.00
C ILE A 305 -5.09 4.01 -28.67
N GLY A 306 -4.37 3.91 -27.55
CA GLY A 306 -4.90 4.20 -26.23
C GLY A 306 -5.45 5.61 -26.07
N ALA A 307 -4.81 6.61 -26.70
CA ALA A 307 -5.30 7.98 -26.73
C ALA A 307 -6.63 8.10 -27.50
N ALA A 308 -6.73 7.46 -28.66
CA ALA A 308 -7.96 7.44 -29.46
C ALA A 308 -9.13 6.77 -28.71
N LEU A 309 -8.87 5.66 -28.02
CA LEU A 309 -9.86 4.99 -27.16
C LEU A 309 -10.27 5.90 -25.98
N GLY A 310 -9.31 6.55 -25.33
CA GLY A 310 -9.56 7.47 -24.23
C GLY A 310 -10.47 8.66 -24.61
N ILE A 311 -10.28 9.23 -25.81
CA ILE A 311 -11.17 10.27 -26.36
C ILE A 311 -12.60 9.74 -26.48
N GLN A 312 -12.76 8.57 -27.09
CA GLN A 312 -14.07 7.95 -27.28
C GLN A 312 -14.75 7.59 -25.96
N ILE A 313 -13.99 7.22 -24.93
CA ILE A 313 -14.53 6.95 -23.59
C ILE A 313 -15.00 8.25 -22.92
N ASN A 314 -14.22 9.33 -23.02
CA ASN A 314 -14.55 10.60 -22.35
C ASN A 314 -15.79 11.29 -22.92
N VAL A 315 -16.19 10.99 -24.16
CA VAL A 315 -17.43 11.51 -24.75
C VAL A 315 -18.68 10.69 -24.36
N GLN A 316 -18.53 9.52 -23.75
CA GLN A 316 -19.66 8.69 -23.33
C GLN A 316 -20.28 9.20 -22.03
N GLN A 317 -21.60 9.01 -21.90
CA GLN A 317 -22.27 9.28 -20.63
C GLN A 317 -21.78 8.33 -19.53
N GLN A 318 -21.47 8.88 -18.35
CA GLN A 318 -20.92 8.12 -17.23
C GLN A 318 -21.82 6.95 -16.80
N ALA A 319 -23.14 7.12 -16.84
CA ALA A 319 -24.10 6.06 -16.53
C ALA A 319 -23.99 4.85 -17.48
N HIS A 320 -23.69 5.10 -18.77
CA HIS A 320 -23.55 4.05 -19.78
C HIS A 320 -22.28 3.25 -19.56
N ILE A 321 -21.17 3.94 -19.28
CA ILE A 321 -19.88 3.32 -18.95
C ILE A 321 -20.03 2.43 -17.71
N GLN A 322 -20.67 2.93 -16.65
CA GLN A 322 -20.88 2.15 -15.42
C GLN A 322 -21.71 0.89 -15.67
N ARG A 323 -22.78 0.97 -16.48
CA ARG A 323 -23.57 -0.21 -16.87
C ARG A 323 -22.75 -1.22 -17.67
N ALA A 324 -21.96 -0.73 -18.63
CA ALA A 324 -21.11 -1.57 -19.47
C ALA A 324 -20.00 -2.26 -18.66
N VAL A 325 -19.32 -1.54 -17.76
CA VAL A 325 -18.31 -2.12 -16.86
C VAL A 325 -18.93 -3.22 -15.98
N ARG A 326 -20.11 -2.97 -15.40
CA ARG A 326 -20.83 -3.99 -14.63
C ARG A 326 -21.20 -5.20 -15.48
N ALA A 327 -21.57 -5.02 -16.75
CA ALA A 327 -21.88 -6.12 -17.64
C ALA A 327 -20.63 -6.95 -18.01
N LEU A 328 -19.51 -6.29 -18.31
CA LEU A 328 -18.24 -6.94 -18.63
C LEU A 328 -17.58 -7.62 -17.43
N GLN A 329 -17.97 -7.28 -16.21
CA GLN A 329 -17.52 -7.93 -14.97
C GLN A 329 -18.36 -9.15 -14.59
N LYS A 330 -19.52 -9.39 -15.23
CA LYS A 330 -20.34 -10.57 -14.92
C LYS A 330 -19.63 -11.82 -15.47
N PRO A 331 -19.50 -12.89 -14.67
CA PRO A 331 -18.96 -14.15 -15.15
C PRO A 331 -19.83 -14.68 -16.29
N VAL A 332 -19.17 -15.23 -17.33
CA VAL A 332 -19.85 -15.99 -18.38
C VAL A 332 -20.38 -17.27 -17.73
N LEU A 333 -21.70 -17.41 -17.68
CA LEU A 333 -22.34 -18.56 -17.05
C LEU A 333 -22.19 -19.81 -17.94
N PRO A 334 -22.05 -21.02 -17.35
CA PRO A 334 -22.10 -22.26 -18.10
C PRO A 334 -23.42 -22.41 -18.89
N PRO A 335 -23.45 -23.19 -19.98
CA PRO A 335 -24.69 -23.51 -20.69
C PRO A 335 -25.74 -24.09 -19.73
N GLY A 336 -26.96 -23.55 -19.75
CA GLY A 336 -28.05 -23.95 -18.85
C GLY A 336 -28.19 -23.11 -17.57
N HIS A 337 -27.14 -22.37 -17.17
CA HIS A 337 -27.20 -21.49 -16.00
C HIS A 337 -27.78 -20.12 -16.35
N SER A 338 -28.76 -19.65 -15.58
CA SER A 338 -29.29 -18.29 -15.70
C SER A 338 -28.88 -17.40 -14.51
N PRO A 339 -28.75 -16.07 -14.71
CA PRO A 339 -28.50 -15.13 -13.60
C PRO A 339 -29.62 -15.10 -12.54
N GLY A 340 -30.82 -15.59 -12.88
CA GLY A 340 -31.91 -15.78 -11.92
C GLY A 340 -31.64 -16.96 -10.98
N GLN A 341 -31.22 -18.09 -11.54
CA GLN A 341 -30.88 -19.31 -10.82
C GLN A 341 -29.66 -19.15 -9.92
N GLU A 342 -28.61 -18.48 -10.38
CA GLU A 342 -27.43 -18.17 -9.56
C GLU A 342 -27.79 -17.33 -8.33
N ARG A 343 -28.66 -16.32 -8.50
CA ARG A 343 -29.15 -15.50 -7.38
C ARG A 343 -30.03 -16.30 -6.43
N LEU A 344 -30.86 -17.19 -6.95
CA LEU A 344 -31.75 -18.04 -6.15
C LEU A 344 -30.93 -19.06 -5.34
N ALA A 345 -29.92 -19.69 -5.94
CA ALA A 345 -29.00 -20.60 -5.26
C ALA A 345 -28.17 -19.88 -4.20
N ALA A 346 -27.66 -18.68 -4.49
CA ALA A 346 -26.94 -17.87 -3.51
C ALA A 346 -27.82 -17.44 -2.33
N ALA A 347 -29.08 -17.09 -2.60
CA ALA A 347 -30.07 -16.80 -1.54
C ALA A 347 -30.32 -18.03 -0.68
N PHE A 348 -30.54 -19.20 -1.30
CA PHE A 348 -30.74 -20.47 -0.59
C PHE A 348 -29.61 -20.82 0.38
N LEU A 349 -28.35 -20.67 -0.06
CA LEU A 349 -27.17 -20.96 0.77
C LEU A 349 -27.02 -19.98 1.93
N LYS A 350 -27.36 -18.70 1.72
CA LYS A 350 -27.20 -17.63 2.72
C LYS A 350 -28.31 -17.62 3.78
N ASN A 351 -29.52 -18.02 3.39
CA ASN A 351 -30.70 -17.98 4.22
C ASN A 351 -30.67 -19.01 5.37
N THR A 352 -31.35 -18.68 6.47
CA THR A 352 -31.67 -19.68 7.49
C THR A 352 -32.75 -20.65 6.96
N PRO A 353 -32.89 -21.86 7.54
CA PRO A 353 -33.94 -22.79 7.14
C PRO A 353 -35.34 -22.15 7.14
N GLU A 354 -35.64 -21.33 8.14
CA GLU A 354 -36.94 -20.66 8.29
C GLU A 354 -37.17 -19.65 7.16
N MET A 355 -36.13 -18.90 6.77
CA MET A 355 -36.19 -17.99 5.63
C MET A 355 -36.40 -18.73 4.30
N ASN A 356 -35.80 -19.92 4.15
CA ASN A 356 -36.00 -20.74 2.96
C ASN A 356 -37.40 -21.36 2.90
N HIS A 357 -37.98 -21.77 4.03
CA HIS A 357 -39.37 -22.22 4.09
C HIS A 357 -40.37 -21.12 3.76
N ALA A 358 -40.07 -19.87 4.14
CA ALA A 358 -40.94 -18.74 3.88
C ALA A 358 -40.93 -18.27 2.41
N ASP A 359 -39.91 -18.61 1.62
CA ASP A 359 -39.86 -18.31 0.18
C ASP A 359 -40.43 -19.49 -0.63
N PRO A 360 -41.58 -19.32 -1.34
CA PRO A 360 -42.21 -20.40 -2.10
C PRO A 360 -41.29 -21.04 -3.17
N ARG A 361 -40.27 -20.31 -3.62
CA ARG A 361 -39.29 -20.80 -4.62
C ARG A 361 -38.20 -21.67 -4.00
N LEU A 362 -37.95 -21.55 -2.70
CA LEU A 362 -36.88 -22.22 -1.96
C LEU A 362 -37.43 -23.28 -0.98
N ALA A 363 -38.70 -23.21 -0.60
CA ALA A 363 -39.32 -24.17 0.30
C ALA A 363 -39.16 -25.64 -0.16
N PRO A 364 -39.31 -26.00 -1.47
CA PRO A 364 -39.05 -27.36 -1.93
C PRO A 364 -37.59 -27.78 -1.77
N ALA A 365 -36.65 -26.86 -1.97
CA ALA A 365 -35.22 -27.10 -1.82
C ALA A 365 -34.84 -27.32 -0.34
N GLN A 366 -35.44 -26.56 0.58
CA GLN A 366 -35.20 -26.72 2.01
C GLN A 366 -35.77 -28.04 2.52
N ALA A 367 -36.96 -28.44 2.05
CA ALA A 367 -37.58 -29.71 2.43
C ALA A 367 -36.71 -30.94 2.09
N ILE A 368 -35.93 -30.89 1.00
CA ILE A 368 -34.97 -31.95 0.64
C ILE A 368 -33.84 -32.05 1.67
N VAL A 369 -33.31 -30.92 2.11
CA VAL A 369 -32.26 -30.88 3.14
C VAL A 369 -32.80 -31.40 4.47
N ASP A 370 -34.01 -31.00 4.86
CA ASP A 370 -34.63 -31.43 6.10
C ASP A 370 -34.93 -32.94 6.10
N ALA A 371 -35.42 -33.47 4.97
CA ALA A 371 -35.67 -34.89 4.80
C ALA A 371 -34.37 -35.72 4.88
N ALA A 372 -33.27 -35.23 4.29
CA ALA A 372 -31.96 -35.89 4.38
C ALA A 372 -31.43 -35.90 5.82
N MET A 373 -31.55 -34.78 6.54
CA MET A 373 -31.17 -34.69 7.95
C MET A 373 -32.05 -35.58 8.84
N GLN A 374 -33.35 -35.67 8.58
CA GLN A 374 -34.25 -36.53 9.34
C GLN A 374 -33.95 -38.01 9.10
N THR A 375 -33.72 -38.40 7.84
CA THR A 375 -33.31 -39.78 7.49
C THR A 375 -32.02 -40.18 8.22
N ALA A 376 -31.05 -39.26 8.35
CA ALA A 376 -29.83 -39.51 9.11
C ALA A 376 -30.11 -39.70 10.61
N ARG A 377 -31.00 -38.89 11.21
CA ARG A 377 -31.42 -39.06 12.61
C ARG A 377 -32.10 -40.41 12.84
N ASP A 378 -32.99 -40.80 11.94
CA ASP A 378 -33.74 -42.07 12.05
C ASP A 378 -32.82 -43.30 11.93
N ARG A 379 -31.66 -43.15 11.27
CA ARG A 379 -30.60 -44.16 11.20
C ARG A 379 -29.70 -44.20 12.43
N GLY A 380 -29.92 -43.32 13.41
CA GLY A 380 -29.11 -43.24 14.63
C GLY A 380 -27.76 -42.54 14.43
N GLU A 381 -27.60 -41.72 13.38
CA GLU A 381 -26.37 -40.98 13.13
C GLU A 381 -26.11 -39.92 14.22
N SER A 382 -24.83 -39.68 14.52
CA SER A 382 -24.45 -38.64 15.49
C SER A 382 -24.88 -37.24 15.02
N ALA A 383 -25.13 -36.32 15.97
CA ALA A 383 -25.53 -34.94 15.65
C ALA A 383 -24.55 -34.23 14.70
N ARG A 384 -23.25 -34.50 14.83
CA ARG A 384 -22.21 -33.99 13.93
C ARG A 384 -22.35 -34.53 12.51
N MET A 385 -22.66 -35.81 12.37
CA MET A 385 -22.86 -36.45 11.07
C MET A 385 -24.13 -35.93 10.39
N VAL A 386 -25.22 -35.76 11.14
CA VAL A 386 -26.47 -35.15 10.66
C VAL A 386 -26.23 -33.73 10.13
N GLY A 387 -25.44 -32.90 10.83
CA GLY A 387 -25.06 -31.57 10.35
C GLY A 387 -24.25 -31.62 9.06
N THR A 388 -23.27 -32.53 8.96
CA THR A 388 -22.44 -32.72 7.77
C THR A 388 -23.27 -33.14 6.54
N ILE A 389 -24.24 -34.04 6.73
CA ILE A 389 -25.19 -34.47 5.70
C ILE A 389 -26.08 -33.29 5.27
N GLY A 390 -26.54 -32.48 6.23
CA GLY A 390 -27.31 -31.27 5.95
C GLY A 390 -26.54 -30.29 5.07
N ASP A 391 -25.30 -29.97 5.41
CA ASP A 391 -24.46 -29.04 4.65
C ASP A 391 -24.12 -29.56 3.24
N SER A 392 -23.79 -30.85 3.13
CA SER A 392 -23.51 -31.49 1.84
C SER A 392 -24.75 -31.52 0.93
N THR A 393 -25.92 -31.87 1.48
CA THR A 393 -27.19 -31.87 0.75
C THR A 393 -27.59 -30.47 0.33
N ARG A 394 -27.40 -29.48 1.21
CA ARG A 394 -27.65 -28.06 0.92
C ARG A 394 -26.79 -27.58 -0.25
N GLN A 395 -25.52 -27.99 -0.32
CA GLN A 395 -24.64 -27.64 -1.43
C GLN A 395 -25.09 -28.30 -2.76
N LEU A 396 -25.44 -29.58 -2.74
CA LEU A 396 -25.93 -30.32 -3.91
C LEU A 396 -27.23 -29.72 -4.47
N VAL A 397 -28.16 -29.37 -3.58
CA VAL A 397 -29.42 -28.72 -3.95
C VAL A 397 -29.16 -27.34 -4.55
N ALA A 398 -28.23 -26.56 -3.99
CA ALA A 398 -27.85 -25.27 -4.55
C ALA A 398 -27.26 -25.39 -5.97
N ASP A 399 -26.44 -26.41 -6.22
CA ASP A 399 -25.85 -26.63 -7.54
C ASP A 399 -26.92 -27.06 -8.57
N ARG A 400 -27.94 -27.82 -8.15
CA ARG A 400 -29.10 -28.16 -8.97
C ARG A 400 -29.97 -26.94 -9.30
N ILE A 401 -30.12 -26.02 -8.33
CA ILE A 401 -30.79 -24.73 -8.58
C ILE A 401 -30.00 -23.92 -9.62
N LYS A 402 -28.66 -23.89 -9.56
CA LYS A 402 -27.82 -23.17 -10.53
C LYS A 402 -27.96 -23.70 -11.94
N SER A 403 -28.00 -25.02 -12.12
CA SER A 403 -28.15 -25.67 -13.43
C SER A 403 -29.59 -25.63 -13.97
N GLY A 404 -30.57 -25.28 -13.13
CA GLY A 404 -31.97 -25.23 -13.51
C GLY A 404 -32.65 -26.59 -13.63
N ASP A 405 -32.02 -27.61 -13.08
CA ASP A 405 -32.53 -28.96 -13.14
C ASP A 405 -33.63 -29.22 -12.10
N THR A 406 -34.40 -30.29 -12.27
CA THR A 406 -35.44 -30.69 -11.33
C THR A 406 -34.85 -31.07 -9.96
N LEU A 407 -35.53 -30.61 -8.90
CA LEU A 407 -35.24 -30.95 -7.51
C LEU A 407 -35.94 -32.27 -7.15
N ASP A 408 -35.21 -33.38 -7.21
CA ASP A 408 -35.70 -34.72 -6.83
C ASP A 408 -35.49 -34.98 -5.32
N PRO A 409 -36.48 -35.50 -4.58
CA PRO A 409 -36.32 -35.88 -3.17
C PRO A 409 -35.24 -36.95 -2.89
N LYS A 410 -34.68 -37.63 -3.90
CA LYS A 410 -33.57 -38.59 -3.75
C LYS A 410 -32.18 -37.95 -3.67
N ILE A 411 -32.07 -36.64 -3.82
CA ILE A 411 -30.81 -35.91 -3.72
C ILE A 411 -30.31 -35.99 -2.26
N GLY A 412 -29.35 -36.89 -2.00
CA GLY A 412 -28.80 -37.16 -0.66
C GLY A 412 -28.89 -38.62 -0.20
N GLY A 413 -29.48 -39.52 -1.00
CA GLY A 413 -29.46 -40.96 -0.71
C GLY A 413 -28.05 -41.55 -0.83
N VAL A 414 -27.39 -41.84 0.30
CA VAL A 414 -26.15 -42.61 0.33
C VAL A 414 -26.39 -43.96 -0.37
N ALA A 415 -25.66 -44.23 -1.44
CA ALA A 415 -25.67 -45.53 -2.12
C ALA A 415 -25.30 -46.65 -1.12
N PRO A 416 -25.93 -47.84 -1.18
CA PRO A 416 -25.61 -48.92 -0.26
C PRO A 416 -24.13 -49.31 -0.38
N ALA A 417 -23.47 -49.47 0.77
CA ALA A 417 -22.05 -49.78 0.86
C ALA A 417 -21.70 -51.04 0.05
N THR A 418 -20.88 -50.89 -0.98
CA THR A 418 -20.28 -52.01 -1.70
C THR A 418 -19.35 -52.77 -0.75
N ALA A 419 -19.55 -54.09 -0.64
CA ALA A 419 -18.78 -55.03 0.16
C ALA A 419 -17.25 -54.90 -0.06
N PRO A 420 -16.42 -55.21 0.95
CA PRO A 420 -14.98 -54.99 0.88
C PRO A 420 -14.34 -55.84 -0.22
N ARG A 421 -13.57 -55.21 -1.09
CA ARG A 421 -12.72 -55.87 -2.09
C ARG A 421 -11.62 -56.65 -1.37
N ASP A 422 -11.63 -57.95 -1.63
CA ASP A 422 -10.62 -58.92 -1.23
C ASP A 422 -9.22 -58.43 -1.61
N LYS A 423 -8.33 -58.37 -0.61
CA LYS A 423 -6.89 -58.18 -0.81
C LYS A 423 -6.27 -59.55 -1.05
N ASP A 424 -5.29 -59.55 -1.94
CA ASP A 424 -4.27 -60.59 -2.16
C ASP A 424 -4.68 -61.85 -2.92
N ARG A 425 -4.28 -61.86 -4.21
CA ARG A 425 -3.53 -62.98 -4.78
C ARG A 425 -2.91 -62.61 -6.13
N ARG A 426 -1.58 -62.47 -6.14
CA ARG A 426 -0.58 -62.95 -7.13
C ARG A 426 0.75 -62.24 -6.80
N ARG A 427 1.75 -62.95 -6.28
CA ARG A 427 2.78 -63.70 -7.02
C ARG A 427 3.50 -62.86 -8.06
#